data_AF-A0A4T0TVB4-F1
#
_entry.id   AF-A0A4T0TVB4-F1
#
_cell.length_a   1.000
_cell.length_b   1.000
_cell.length_c   1.000
_cell.angle_alpha   90.00
_cell.angle_beta   90.00
_cell.angle_gamma   90.00
#
_symmetry.space_group_name_H-M   'P 1'
#
loop_
_entity.id
_entity.type
_entity.pdbx_description
1 polymer ?
#
loop_
_entity_poly.entity_id
_entity_poly.type
_entity_poly.pdbx_seq_one_letter_code
_entity_poly.pdbx_strand_id
1 'polypeptide(L)'
;MNRKRHQADLLVSSSRDGSEEDNDMVTPSSSDFEPQLKQHNLVEDEQQKLTSKSNHTLTDSQIYDGDVESSATANVDSNSTPPPQASTSTFADESTSNFTPESIQDFVSKSLSIDIPTDRPIRIYADGVYDLFHVGHTLQLRQAKLSFKNVHLIVGVCSSATCQQHKSKPVLSDFERAESVRNCRWVDQVIEDAPWVIDQEFINKHSIDFVAHDDEPYVAQGHEDVYAFVKAQGRFIPTRRTNGISTSDLLARILKQYKSGQFDKKLVKINQSELCSNSNR
;
A
#
# COMPACT_ATOMS: atom_id res chain seq x y z
N MET A 1 -27.55 -60.41 18.32
CA MET A 1 -28.44 -60.28 17.13
C MET A 1 -28.68 -58.80 16.84
N ASN A 2 -29.07 -58.45 15.62
CA ASN A 2 -29.55 -57.14 15.13
C ASN A 2 -28.82 -55.87 15.59
N ARG A 3 -27.89 -55.40 14.77
CA ARG A 3 -27.62 -53.96 14.62
C ARG A 3 -28.87 -53.28 14.04
N LYS A 4 -29.20 -52.06 14.47
CA LYS A 4 -29.91 -51.07 13.63
C LYS A 4 -28.96 -49.92 13.31
N ARG A 5 -28.88 -49.58 12.02
CA ARG A 5 -28.30 -48.31 11.55
C ARG A 5 -29.39 -47.25 11.62
N HIS A 6 -29.01 -46.00 11.90
CA HIS A 6 -29.66 -44.86 11.25
C HIS A 6 -28.61 -44.16 10.37
N GLN A 7 -29.11 -43.34 9.45
CA GLN A 7 -28.48 -43.04 8.18
C GLN A 7 -28.18 -41.54 8.08
N ALA A 8 -27.03 -41.21 7.52
CA ALA A 8 -26.63 -39.83 7.22
C ALA A 8 -26.80 -39.59 5.72
N ASP A 9 -27.65 -38.61 5.39
CA ASP A 9 -27.88 -38.00 4.08
C ASP A 9 -28.46 -36.59 4.39
N LEU A 10 -28.19 -35.51 3.65
CA LEU A 10 -27.28 -35.31 2.52
C LEU A 10 -26.87 -33.81 2.50
N LEU A 11 -25.68 -33.50 1.98
CA LEU A 11 -25.28 -32.13 1.69
C LEU A 11 -25.94 -31.65 0.39
N VAL A 12 -26.50 -30.43 0.40
CA VAL A 12 -26.82 -29.68 -0.83
C VAL A 12 -26.21 -28.29 -0.71
N SER A 13 -25.21 -28.03 -1.54
CA SER A 13 -24.61 -26.70 -1.72
C SER A 13 -25.48 -25.86 -2.65
N SER A 14 -25.79 -24.62 -2.26
CA SER A 14 -26.32 -23.60 -3.17
C SER A 14 -25.35 -22.43 -3.28
N SER A 15 -24.27 -22.61 -4.04
CA SER A 15 -23.46 -21.50 -4.53
C SER A 15 -24.39 -20.52 -5.26
N ARG A 16 -24.33 -19.23 -4.91
CA ARG A 16 -24.97 -18.17 -5.68
C ARG A 16 -23.91 -17.24 -6.22
N ASP A 17 -23.57 -17.50 -7.48
CA ASP A 17 -22.92 -16.55 -8.37
C ASP A 17 -23.78 -15.27 -8.45
N GLY A 18 -23.14 -14.11 -8.62
CA GLY A 18 -23.73 -12.81 -8.31
C GLY A 18 -23.58 -11.80 -9.44
N SER A 19 -24.45 -11.87 -10.44
CA SER A 19 -24.53 -10.88 -11.51
C SER A 19 -25.96 -10.70 -12.03
N GLU A 20 -26.41 -9.44 -12.07
CA GLU A 20 -27.61 -8.94 -12.79
C GLU A 20 -28.99 -9.49 -12.32
N GLU A 21 -30.10 -8.77 -12.47
CA GLU A 21 -30.43 -7.32 -12.44
C GLU A 21 -31.97 -7.28 -12.35
N ASP A 22 -32.59 -6.35 -11.61
CA ASP A 22 -33.71 -5.49 -12.08
C ASP A 22 -34.26 -4.54 -10.99
N ASN A 23 -35.17 -3.65 -11.39
CA ASN A 23 -35.61 -2.44 -10.71
C ASN A 23 -36.80 -2.61 -9.74
N ASP A 24 -36.95 -1.64 -8.81
CA ASP A 24 -38.21 -0.89 -8.69
C ASP A 24 -38.01 0.49 -8.00
N MET A 25 -38.80 1.51 -8.40
CA MET A 25 -38.71 2.90 -7.88
C MET A 25 -39.79 3.23 -6.85
N VAL A 26 -39.42 3.92 -5.75
CA VAL A 26 -40.31 4.92 -5.08
C VAL A 26 -39.47 6.05 -4.47
N THR A 27 -39.91 7.31 -4.66
CA THR A 27 -39.46 8.48 -3.86
C THR A 27 -40.66 9.35 -3.44
N PRO A 28 -40.62 9.91 -2.22
CA PRO A 28 -40.94 11.34 -2.00
C PRO A 28 -39.93 11.98 -1.00
N SER A 29 -39.20 13.07 -1.31
CA SER A 29 -39.61 14.49 -1.43
C SER A 29 -39.75 15.26 -0.10
N SER A 30 -38.91 16.30 0.09
CA SER A 30 -39.04 17.51 0.96
C SER A 30 -39.38 17.33 2.46
N SER A 31 -38.76 18.04 3.41
CA SER A 31 -37.74 19.13 3.38
C SER A 31 -36.95 19.11 4.73
N ASP A 32 -36.47 20.14 5.45
CA ASP A 32 -36.59 21.61 5.44
C ASP A 32 -35.51 22.26 6.35
N PHE A 33 -35.59 23.59 6.56
CA PHE A 33 -34.84 24.47 7.48
C PHE A 33 -33.38 24.85 7.17
N GLU A 34 -33.20 26.16 6.96
CA GLU A 34 -31.94 26.92 7.05
C GLU A 34 -32.11 28.09 8.10
N PRO A 35 -31.19 29.04 8.31
CA PRO A 35 -30.52 29.19 9.60
C PRO A 35 -30.92 30.46 10.40
N GLN A 36 -30.35 30.61 11.61
CA GLN A 36 -30.37 31.90 12.34
C GLN A 36 -28.99 32.31 12.86
N LEU A 37 -28.54 33.51 12.47
CA LEU A 37 -27.41 34.22 13.07
C LEU A 37 -27.76 34.76 14.46
N LYS A 38 -26.74 34.85 15.34
CA LYS A 38 -26.62 35.93 16.33
C LYS A 38 -25.18 36.44 16.40
N GLN A 39 -25.02 37.75 16.20
CA GLN A 39 -23.79 38.49 16.49
C GLN A 39 -23.68 38.77 17.99
N HIS A 40 -22.47 39.03 18.51
CA HIS A 40 -22.31 40.06 19.54
C HIS A 40 -20.88 40.63 19.61
N ASN A 41 -20.79 41.92 19.25
CA ASN A 41 -19.84 42.99 19.61
C ASN A 41 -18.34 42.72 19.88
N LEU A 42 -17.55 43.28 18.96
CA LEU A 42 -16.35 44.12 19.15
C LEU A 42 -15.98 44.60 20.57
N VAL A 43 -14.66 44.64 20.82
CA VAL A 43 -13.95 45.74 21.51
C VAL A 43 -12.70 46.07 20.67
N GLU A 44 -12.35 47.34 20.54
CA GLU A 44 -11.17 47.83 19.80
C GLU A 44 -10.08 48.31 20.78
N ASP A 45 -8.81 48.25 20.37
CA ASP A 45 -7.83 49.29 20.76
C ASP A 45 -6.63 49.33 19.78
N GLU A 46 -5.88 50.44 19.78
CA GLU A 46 -4.81 50.76 18.80
C GLU A 46 -3.44 50.04 19.11
N GLN A 47 -2.31 50.13 18.37
CA GLN A 47 -1.76 51.30 17.67
C GLN A 47 -0.54 51.02 16.72
N GLN A 48 -0.65 51.56 15.50
CA GLN A 48 0.38 52.14 14.59
C GLN A 48 1.72 51.45 14.18
N LYS A 49 1.92 51.49 12.84
CA LYS A 49 3.17 51.74 12.07
C LYS A 49 4.33 50.71 12.10
N LEU A 50 4.62 50.19 10.90
CA LEU A 50 5.73 50.72 10.09
C LEU A 50 5.54 50.39 8.59
N THR A 51 5.93 51.33 7.70
CA THR A 51 5.81 51.16 6.25
C THR A 51 7.17 50.83 5.61
N SER A 52 7.25 49.74 4.86
CA SER A 52 8.29 49.55 3.85
C SER A 52 7.69 48.90 2.59
N LYS A 53 8.19 49.31 1.42
CA LYS A 53 7.85 48.68 0.14
C LYS A 53 8.97 47.71 -0.22
N SER A 54 8.62 46.47 -0.53
CA SER A 54 9.45 45.59 -1.36
C SER A 54 8.54 44.84 -2.32
N ASN A 55 8.90 44.85 -3.61
CA ASN A 55 8.35 43.88 -4.55
C ASN A 55 9.06 42.56 -4.27
N HIS A 56 8.32 41.47 -4.10
CA HIS A 56 8.88 40.15 -4.28
C HIS A 56 7.95 39.29 -5.12
N THR A 57 8.53 38.65 -6.13
CA THR A 57 7.82 37.82 -7.11
C THR A 57 7.20 36.61 -6.43
N LEU A 58 6.00 36.24 -6.86
CA LEU A 58 5.39 34.95 -6.52
C LEU A 58 6.30 33.82 -7.03
N THR A 59 7.01 33.16 -6.12
CA THR A 59 7.65 31.87 -6.38
C THR A 59 6.69 30.78 -5.94
N ASP A 60 6.11 30.09 -6.91
CA ASP A 60 5.16 29.00 -6.70
C ASP A 60 5.76 27.92 -5.78
N SER A 61 5.08 27.61 -4.69
CA SER A 61 5.57 26.65 -3.69
C SER A 61 5.31 25.24 -4.19
N GLN A 62 6.23 24.73 -5.01
CA GLN A 62 6.18 23.37 -5.55
C GLN A 62 6.13 22.35 -4.41
N ILE A 63 4.94 21.81 -4.18
CA ILE A 63 4.73 20.62 -3.35
C ILE A 63 5.44 19.48 -4.07
N TYR A 64 6.56 19.01 -3.49
CA TYR A 64 7.36 17.93 -4.04
C TYR A 64 6.63 16.61 -3.81
N ASP A 65 5.95 16.14 -4.85
CA ASP A 65 5.15 14.92 -4.79
C ASP A 65 6.08 13.69 -4.72
N GLY A 66 5.95 12.90 -3.64
CA GLY A 66 6.81 11.74 -3.33
C GLY A 66 6.57 10.51 -4.21
N ASP A 67 6.06 10.71 -5.42
CA ASP A 67 5.64 9.67 -6.38
C ASP A 67 6.74 9.29 -7.36
N VAL A 68 7.89 8.94 -6.80
CA VAL A 68 8.88 8.09 -7.47
C VAL A 68 8.82 6.70 -6.85
N GLU A 69 7.93 5.84 -7.37
CA GLU A 69 8.23 4.41 -7.35
C GLU A 69 9.46 4.19 -8.24
N SER A 70 10.62 3.99 -7.61
CA SER A 70 11.95 3.91 -8.23
C SER A 70 11.95 2.96 -9.43
N SER A 71 12.06 3.53 -10.63
CA SER A 71 11.99 2.77 -11.89
C SER A 71 13.39 2.40 -12.35
N ALA A 72 13.73 1.11 -12.19
CA ALA A 72 15.02 0.56 -12.59
C ALA A 72 15.27 0.73 -14.10
N THR A 73 16.08 1.73 -14.46
CA THR A 73 16.40 2.09 -15.84
C THR A 73 17.71 1.43 -16.28
N ALA A 74 17.60 0.25 -16.87
CA ALA A 74 18.74 -0.46 -17.45
C ALA A 74 19.11 0.13 -18.83
N ASN A 75 20.23 0.85 -18.91
CA ASN A 75 20.86 1.18 -20.19
C ASN A 75 21.40 -0.09 -20.86
N VAL A 76 21.16 -0.24 -22.17
CA VAL A 76 21.70 -1.33 -22.98
C VAL A 76 22.28 -0.74 -24.26
N ASP A 77 23.58 -0.94 -24.47
CA ASP A 77 24.27 -0.51 -25.69
C ASP A 77 23.82 -1.30 -26.93
N SER A 78 23.92 -0.65 -28.09
CA SER A 78 23.35 -1.16 -29.33
C SER A 78 24.34 -2.01 -30.14
N ASN A 79 23.96 -3.27 -30.40
CA ASN A 79 24.38 -4.01 -31.59
C ASN A 79 23.35 -5.08 -31.96
N SER A 80 23.28 -5.44 -33.24
CA SER A 80 22.06 -5.99 -33.85
C SER A 80 22.06 -7.51 -34.07
N THR A 81 20.88 -8.12 -33.93
CA THR A 81 20.54 -9.50 -34.29
C THR A 81 19.02 -9.54 -34.54
N PRO A 82 18.49 -10.29 -35.52
CA PRO A 82 17.06 -10.24 -35.87
C PRO A 82 16.14 -10.70 -34.72
N PRO A 83 14.89 -10.20 -34.68
CA PRO A 83 14.02 -10.39 -33.52
C PRO A 83 13.62 -11.86 -33.33
N PRO A 84 13.84 -12.46 -32.13
CA PRO A 84 13.09 -13.65 -31.74
C PRO A 84 11.59 -13.31 -31.66
N GLN A 85 10.74 -14.33 -31.76
CA GLN A 85 9.28 -14.16 -31.72
C GLN A 85 8.85 -13.42 -30.44
N ALA A 86 7.85 -12.55 -30.57
CA ALA A 86 7.46 -11.57 -29.55
C ALA A 86 7.39 -12.20 -28.14
N SER A 87 8.17 -11.64 -27.22
CA SER A 87 8.33 -12.17 -25.87
C SER A 87 6.99 -12.22 -25.13
N THR A 88 6.84 -13.27 -24.32
CA THR A 88 5.79 -13.34 -23.29
C THR A 88 5.80 -12.07 -22.45
N SER A 89 4.62 -11.54 -22.12
CA SER A 89 4.50 -10.28 -21.39
C SER A 89 5.12 -10.39 -19.99
N THR A 90 6.34 -9.89 -19.83
CA THR A 90 7.12 -9.91 -18.58
C THR A 90 6.60 -8.89 -17.56
N PHE A 91 5.39 -9.14 -17.07
CA PHE A 91 4.92 -8.63 -15.79
C PHE A 91 5.47 -9.51 -14.66
N ALA A 92 5.75 -8.92 -13.49
CA ALA A 92 6.08 -9.59 -12.23
C ALA A 92 7.06 -10.77 -12.38
N ASP A 93 8.36 -10.47 -12.46
CA ASP A 93 9.36 -11.53 -12.65
C ASP A 93 9.55 -12.41 -11.40
N GLU A 94 10.22 -13.56 -11.59
CA GLU A 94 10.51 -14.51 -10.52
C GLU A 94 11.69 -14.10 -9.61
N SER A 95 12.12 -12.84 -9.64
CA SER A 95 13.36 -12.35 -9.00
C SER A 95 13.44 -12.63 -7.50
N THR A 96 12.30 -12.62 -6.80
CA THR A 96 12.20 -12.84 -5.34
C THR A 96 11.39 -14.09 -4.96
N SER A 97 10.63 -14.67 -5.90
CA SER A 97 9.78 -15.84 -5.63
C SER A 97 10.61 -17.07 -5.28
N ASN A 98 11.72 -17.27 -6.00
CA ASN A 98 12.62 -18.42 -5.86
C ASN A 98 13.59 -18.33 -4.67
N PHE A 99 13.57 -17.26 -3.86
CA PHE A 99 14.36 -17.20 -2.63
C PHE A 99 13.93 -18.29 -1.65
N THR A 100 14.89 -19.04 -1.12
CA THR A 100 14.69 -20.04 -0.05
C THR A 100 14.84 -19.41 1.33
N PRO A 101 14.30 -19.99 2.42
CA PRO A 101 14.50 -19.49 3.78
C PRO A 101 15.98 -19.34 4.14
N GLU A 102 16.82 -20.26 3.69
CA GLU A 102 18.27 -20.25 3.89
C GLU A 102 18.91 -19.06 3.17
N SER A 103 18.57 -18.82 1.90
CA SER A 103 19.11 -17.67 1.14
C SER A 103 18.70 -16.31 1.73
N ILE A 104 17.54 -16.25 2.39
CA ILE A 104 17.07 -15.04 3.09
C ILE A 104 17.82 -14.90 4.42
N GLN A 105 17.93 -15.96 5.22
CA GLN A 105 18.69 -15.97 6.48
C GLN A 105 20.18 -15.67 6.27
N ASP A 106 20.78 -16.17 5.18
CA ASP A 106 22.14 -15.88 4.76
C ASP A 106 22.33 -14.43 4.28
N PHE A 107 21.27 -13.75 3.80
CA PHE A 107 21.33 -12.33 3.47
C PHE A 107 21.22 -11.48 4.72
N VAL A 108 20.21 -11.73 5.56
CA VAL A 108 19.93 -10.97 6.79
C VAL A 108 21.07 -11.11 7.81
N SER A 109 21.61 -12.31 8.02
CA SER A 109 22.74 -12.52 8.96
C SER A 109 24.01 -11.73 8.60
N LYS A 110 24.13 -11.20 7.37
CA LYS A 110 25.25 -10.34 6.95
C LYS A 110 25.01 -8.84 7.20
N SER A 111 23.76 -8.41 7.47
CA SER A 111 23.41 -7.02 7.77
C SER A 111 23.19 -6.73 9.26
N LEU A 112 23.13 -7.77 10.10
CA LEU A 112 22.90 -7.63 11.54
C LEU A 112 24.20 -7.37 12.33
N SER A 113 24.11 -6.46 13.30
CA SER A 113 25.22 -6.07 14.18
C SER A 113 24.89 -6.21 15.68
N ILE A 114 23.74 -6.79 16.03
CA ILE A 114 23.21 -6.91 17.40
C ILE A 114 22.85 -8.36 17.75
N ASP A 115 22.78 -8.65 19.06
CA ASP A 115 22.34 -9.94 19.57
C ASP A 115 20.88 -10.25 19.22
N ILE A 116 20.62 -11.49 18.81
CA ILE A 116 19.31 -11.95 18.35
C ILE A 116 18.60 -12.69 19.50
N PRO A 117 17.34 -12.36 19.85
CA PRO A 117 16.56 -13.12 20.83
C PRO A 117 16.40 -14.59 20.43
N THR A 118 16.60 -15.51 21.39
CA THR A 118 16.55 -16.98 21.16
C THR A 118 15.55 -17.70 22.08
N ASP A 119 15.01 -17.00 23.07
CA ASP A 119 14.05 -17.46 24.07
C ASP A 119 12.58 -17.40 23.60
N ARG A 120 12.31 -16.59 22.55
CA ARG A 120 10.96 -16.27 22.07
C ARG A 120 10.95 -16.03 20.55
N PRO A 121 9.77 -15.99 19.89
CA PRO A 121 9.67 -15.52 18.51
C PRO A 121 10.23 -14.10 18.35
N ILE A 122 10.98 -13.90 17.27
CA ILE A 122 11.54 -12.61 16.90
C ILE A 122 10.43 -11.77 16.25
N ARG A 123 10.19 -10.58 16.80
CA ARG A 123 9.08 -9.69 16.41
C ARG A 123 9.58 -8.72 15.35
N ILE A 124 9.27 -9.02 14.10
CA ILE A 124 9.60 -8.15 12.96
C ILE A 124 8.41 -7.26 12.66
N TYR A 125 8.67 -5.98 12.43
CA TYR A 125 7.70 -5.02 11.90
C TYR A 125 8.03 -4.70 10.43
N ALA A 126 7.03 -4.74 9.56
CA ALA A 126 7.13 -4.23 8.20
C ALA A 126 5.98 -3.25 7.97
N ASP A 127 6.20 -2.18 7.23
CA ASP A 127 5.21 -1.12 7.00
C ASP A 127 5.09 -0.72 5.53
N GLY A 128 4.00 -0.02 5.25
CA GLY A 128 3.71 0.51 3.92
C GLY A 128 2.26 0.93 3.73
N VAL A 129 2.00 1.43 2.52
CA VAL A 129 0.65 1.79 2.08
C VAL A 129 -0.18 0.55 1.73
N TYR A 130 0.43 -0.47 1.13
CA TYR A 130 -0.23 -1.73 0.75
C TYR A 130 -1.47 -1.58 -0.17
N ASP A 131 -1.57 -0.47 -0.91
CA ASP A 131 -2.61 -0.25 -1.91
C ASP A 131 -2.49 -1.23 -3.08
N LEU A 132 -3.62 -1.53 -3.74
CA LEU A 132 -3.77 -2.54 -4.80
C LEU A 132 -3.00 -3.85 -4.48
N PHE A 133 -3.14 -4.36 -3.26
CA PHE A 133 -2.25 -5.36 -2.65
C PHE A 133 -1.89 -6.53 -3.57
N HIS A 134 -0.60 -6.61 -3.95
CA HIS A 134 -0.12 -7.46 -5.04
C HIS A 134 1.06 -8.36 -4.64
N VAL A 135 1.49 -9.22 -5.57
CA VAL A 135 2.55 -10.22 -5.36
C VAL A 135 3.86 -9.61 -4.84
N GLY A 136 4.23 -8.38 -5.27
CA GLY A 136 5.38 -7.66 -4.73
C GLY A 136 5.34 -7.48 -3.21
N HIS A 137 4.20 -6.99 -2.66
CA HIS A 137 4.00 -6.90 -1.20
C HIS A 137 4.00 -8.29 -0.54
N THR A 138 3.34 -9.28 -1.16
CA THR A 138 3.31 -10.66 -0.65
C THR A 138 4.72 -11.27 -0.54
N LEU A 139 5.62 -10.98 -1.50
CA LEU A 139 7.00 -11.49 -1.51
C LEU A 139 7.97 -10.66 -0.65
N GLN A 140 7.70 -9.36 -0.42
CA GLN A 140 8.38 -8.56 0.60
C GLN A 140 8.05 -9.08 2.02
N LEU A 141 6.77 -9.24 2.34
CA LEU A 141 6.31 -9.81 3.61
C LEU A 141 6.79 -11.26 3.82
N ARG A 142 6.89 -12.06 2.74
CA ARG A 142 7.53 -13.39 2.78
C ARG A 142 9.00 -13.33 3.21
N GLN A 143 9.78 -12.37 2.71
CA GLN A 143 11.18 -12.19 3.11
C GLN A 143 11.29 -11.83 4.59
N ALA A 144 10.47 -10.88 5.08
CA ALA A 144 10.40 -10.54 6.49
C ALA A 144 10.05 -11.78 7.36
N LYS A 145 8.98 -12.50 7.03
CA LYS A 145 8.54 -13.71 7.77
C LYS A 145 9.57 -14.85 7.80
N LEU A 146 10.43 -14.96 6.78
CA LEU A 146 11.45 -16.01 6.66
C LEU A 146 12.87 -15.57 7.08
N SER A 147 13.04 -14.32 7.52
CA SER A 147 14.33 -13.74 7.95
C SER A 147 15.01 -14.49 9.10
N PHE A 148 14.22 -15.21 9.91
CA PHE A 148 14.71 -16.15 10.92
C PHE A 148 13.80 -17.38 10.98
N LYS A 149 14.23 -18.40 11.74
CA LYS A 149 13.48 -19.66 11.91
C LYS A 149 12.19 -19.54 12.74
N ASN A 150 12.05 -18.49 13.55
CA ASN A 150 10.91 -18.27 14.44
C ASN A 150 10.58 -16.77 14.48
N VAL A 151 9.66 -16.34 13.62
CA VAL A 151 9.27 -14.92 13.44
C VAL A 151 7.79 -14.72 13.72
N HIS A 152 7.47 -13.67 14.46
CA HIS A 152 6.14 -13.05 14.52
C HIS A 152 6.19 -11.75 13.71
N LEU A 153 5.56 -11.74 12.53
CA LEU A 153 5.50 -10.60 11.62
C LEU A 153 4.28 -9.74 11.92
N ILE A 154 4.57 -8.51 12.35
CA ILE A 154 3.64 -7.41 12.53
C ILE A 154 3.69 -6.58 11.25
N VAL A 155 2.53 -6.22 10.67
CA VAL A 155 2.47 -5.30 9.52
C VAL A 155 1.72 -4.03 9.87
N GLY A 156 2.38 -2.89 9.69
CA GLY A 156 1.77 -1.56 9.80
C GLY A 156 1.17 -1.10 8.48
N VAL A 157 -0.11 -0.71 8.51
CA VAL A 157 -0.82 -0.16 7.36
C VAL A 157 -1.11 1.31 7.61
N CYS A 158 -0.47 2.20 6.85
CA CYS A 158 -0.67 3.64 6.98
C CYS A 158 -2.11 4.03 6.60
N SER A 159 -2.76 4.90 7.36
CA SER A 159 -4.10 5.40 7.03
C SER A 159 -4.09 6.30 5.78
N SER A 160 -5.23 6.45 5.09
CA SER A 160 -5.33 7.34 3.92
C SER A 160 -4.99 8.79 4.27
N ALA A 161 -5.25 9.22 5.51
CA ALA A 161 -4.90 10.55 5.99
C ALA A 161 -3.38 10.74 6.10
N THR A 162 -2.69 9.77 6.73
CA THR A 162 -1.22 9.76 6.84
C THR A 162 -0.56 9.63 5.46
N CYS A 163 -1.13 8.81 4.55
CA CYS A 163 -0.66 8.73 3.17
C CYS A 163 -0.78 10.08 2.46
N GLN A 164 -1.96 10.72 2.49
CA GLN A 164 -2.22 11.99 1.80
C GLN A 164 -1.37 13.18 2.32
N GLN A 165 -0.77 13.08 3.50
CA GLN A 165 0.18 14.09 4.03
C GLN A 165 1.61 13.93 3.47
N HIS A 166 1.95 12.79 2.89
CA HIS A 166 3.33 12.45 2.50
C HIS A 166 3.47 11.83 1.09
N LYS A 167 2.36 11.48 0.43
CA LYS A 167 2.30 10.77 -0.86
C LYS A 167 0.91 10.89 -1.50
N SER A 168 0.74 10.39 -2.73
CA SER A 168 -0.58 10.13 -3.31
C SER A 168 -1.52 9.37 -2.37
N LYS A 169 -2.81 9.72 -2.45
CA LYS A 169 -3.89 9.02 -1.75
C LYS A 169 -4.10 7.61 -2.35
N PRO A 170 -4.29 6.56 -1.52
CA PRO A 170 -4.62 5.21 -1.99
C PRO A 170 -5.92 5.13 -2.80
N VAL A 171 -6.00 4.15 -3.69
CA VAL A 171 -7.23 3.74 -4.37
C VAL A 171 -8.15 2.95 -3.44
N LEU A 172 -7.59 1.97 -2.71
CA LEU A 172 -8.32 1.16 -1.74
C LEU A 172 -8.45 1.86 -0.38
N SER A 173 -9.60 1.70 0.25
CA SER A 173 -9.84 2.21 1.60
C SER A 173 -8.94 1.53 2.65
N ASP A 174 -8.78 2.19 3.80
CA ASP A 174 -7.94 1.71 4.89
C ASP A 174 -8.35 0.31 5.37
N PHE A 175 -9.66 0.04 5.40
CA PHE A 175 -10.23 -1.28 5.67
C PHE A 175 -9.85 -2.33 4.61
N GLU A 176 -10.01 -2.02 3.32
CA GLU A 176 -9.67 -2.96 2.23
C GLU A 176 -8.17 -3.30 2.22
N ARG A 177 -7.30 -2.31 2.51
CA ARG A 177 -5.85 -2.51 2.62
C ARG A 177 -5.49 -3.32 3.85
N ALA A 178 -6.08 -3.01 5.01
CA ALA A 178 -5.88 -3.76 6.25
C ALA A 178 -6.33 -5.23 6.13
N GLU A 179 -7.50 -5.50 5.54
CA GLU A 179 -7.99 -6.86 5.32
C GLU A 179 -7.17 -7.62 4.27
N SER A 180 -6.71 -6.95 3.20
CA SER A 180 -5.78 -7.56 2.22
C SER A 180 -4.49 -8.03 2.88
N VAL A 181 -3.94 -7.23 3.80
CA VAL A 181 -2.75 -7.58 4.58
C VAL A 181 -3.04 -8.66 5.62
N ARG A 182 -4.18 -8.62 6.33
CA ARG A 182 -4.60 -9.67 7.30
C ARG A 182 -4.72 -11.06 6.66
N ASN A 183 -5.16 -11.12 5.41
CA ASN A 183 -5.33 -12.38 4.67
C ASN A 183 -4.03 -12.82 3.95
N CYS A 184 -2.93 -12.08 4.08
CA CYS A 184 -1.62 -12.49 3.58
C CYS A 184 -1.02 -13.60 4.46
N ARG A 185 -0.74 -14.77 3.85
CA ARG A 185 -0.18 -15.99 4.48
C ARG A 185 0.98 -15.77 5.47
N TRP A 186 1.76 -14.70 5.29
CA TRP A 186 3.01 -14.45 6.01
C TRP A 186 2.84 -13.60 7.27
N VAL A 187 1.67 -13.01 7.48
CA VAL A 187 1.38 -12.02 8.53
C VAL A 187 0.74 -12.68 9.75
N ASP A 188 1.20 -12.33 10.96
CA ASP A 188 0.60 -12.81 12.23
C ASP A 188 -0.19 -11.72 12.95
N GLN A 189 0.08 -10.44 12.66
CA GLN A 189 -0.54 -9.28 13.30
C GLN A 189 -0.58 -8.09 12.34
N VAL A 190 -1.69 -7.34 12.33
CA VAL A 190 -1.81 -6.06 11.60
C VAL A 190 -2.03 -4.92 12.59
N ILE A 191 -1.37 -3.78 12.33
CA ILE A 191 -1.59 -2.49 12.98
C ILE A 191 -2.19 -1.55 11.92
N GLU A 192 -3.43 -1.12 12.14
CA GLU A 192 -4.06 -0.03 11.38
C GLU A 192 -3.59 1.34 11.90
N ASP A 193 -3.69 2.36 11.05
CA ASP A 193 -3.20 3.73 11.30
C ASP A 193 -1.74 3.77 11.77
N ALA A 194 -0.88 3.05 11.02
CA ALA A 194 0.56 3.06 11.26
C ALA A 194 1.17 4.46 11.01
N PRO A 195 2.11 4.92 11.85
CA PRO A 195 2.77 6.20 11.67
C PRO A 195 3.75 6.16 10.49
N TRP A 196 3.93 7.29 9.80
CA TRP A 196 4.87 7.42 8.67
C TRP A 196 6.35 7.38 9.09
N VAL A 197 6.64 7.72 10.35
CA VAL A 197 7.96 7.61 10.96
C VAL A 197 7.79 6.95 12.32
N ILE A 198 8.44 5.81 12.53
CA ILE A 198 8.45 5.08 13.80
C ILE A 198 9.52 5.62 14.74
N ASP A 199 9.23 5.57 16.04
CA ASP A 199 10.12 6.02 17.10
C ASP A 199 10.40 4.93 18.15
N GLN A 200 11.12 5.29 19.21
CA GLN A 200 11.43 4.33 20.28
C GLN A 200 10.19 3.94 21.11
N GLU A 201 9.18 4.81 21.24
CA GLU A 201 7.96 4.48 21.96
C GLU A 201 7.16 3.41 21.21
N PHE A 202 6.96 3.58 19.91
CA PHE A 202 6.29 2.61 19.04
C PHE A 202 7.00 1.24 19.06
N ILE A 203 8.34 1.24 18.92
CA ILE A 203 9.16 0.02 19.00
C ILE A 203 8.97 -0.69 20.35
N ASN A 204 9.00 0.05 21.46
CA ASN A 204 8.83 -0.51 22.81
C ASN A 204 7.40 -1.06 23.01
N LYS A 205 6.38 -0.24 22.69
CA LYS A 205 4.94 -0.51 22.81
C LYS A 205 4.53 -1.80 22.09
N HIS A 206 5.05 -2.02 20.89
CA HIS A 206 4.76 -3.22 20.09
C HIS A 206 5.78 -4.35 20.29
N SER A 207 6.81 -4.11 21.13
CA SER A 207 7.94 -5.01 21.40
C SER A 207 8.58 -5.51 20.10
N ILE A 208 8.89 -4.57 19.21
CA ILE A 208 9.52 -4.82 17.91
C ILE A 208 11.00 -5.09 18.17
N ASP A 209 11.53 -6.16 17.59
CA ASP A 209 12.97 -6.49 17.61
C ASP A 209 13.67 -5.84 16.42
N PHE A 210 13.12 -6.02 15.21
CA PHE A 210 13.67 -5.55 13.94
C PHE A 210 12.59 -4.94 13.04
N VAL A 211 13.00 -4.09 12.10
CA VAL A 211 12.15 -3.44 11.09
C VAL A 211 12.59 -3.87 9.70
N ALA A 212 11.65 -4.24 8.83
CA ALA A 212 11.92 -4.80 7.51
C ALA A 212 11.20 -4.01 6.40
N HIS A 213 11.98 -3.31 5.59
CA HIS A 213 11.55 -2.62 4.36
C HIS A 213 12.55 -2.95 3.23
N ASP A 214 12.40 -2.43 2.01
CA ASP A 214 13.52 -2.40 1.06
C ASP A 214 14.58 -1.35 1.46
N ASP A 215 15.81 -1.53 0.98
CA ASP A 215 17.00 -0.83 1.50
C ASP A 215 17.17 0.61 0.97
N GLU A 216 16.39 1.00 -0.05
CA GLU A 216 16.43 2.34 -0.64
C GLU A 216 16.07 3.41 0.42
N PRO A 217 16.80 4.55 0.50
CA PRO A 217 16.47 5.64 1.41
C PRO A 217 15.06 6.19 1.16
N TYR A 218 14.16 6.04 2.13
CA TYR A 218 12.78 6.46 1.96
C TYR A 218 12.62 7.91 2.43
N VAL A 219 12.85 8.83 1.49
CA VAL A 219 12.81 10.28 1.70
C VAL A 219 11.40 10.76 2.07
N ALA A 220 11.29 11.60 3.10
CA ALA A 220 10.05 12.26 3.48
C ALA A 220 10.31 13.72 3.90
N GLN A 221 9.26 14.52 4.11
CA GLN A 221 9.42 15.91 4.54
C GLN A 221 10.16 15.99 5.89
N GLY A 222 11.39 16.50 5.87
CA GLY A 222 12.28 16.59 7.04
C GLY A 222 13.15 15.37 7.32
N HIS A 223 13.09 14.31 6.48
CA HIS A 223 13.84 13.07 6.67
C HIS A 223 14.52 12.62 5.37
N GLU A 224 15.85 12.49 5.37
CA GLU A 224 16.61 11.90 4.24
C GLU A 224 16.31 10.39 4.08
N ASP A 225 16.01 9.71 5.18
CA ASP A 225 15.47 8.35 5.22
C ASP A 225 14.67 8.19 6.52
N VAL A 226 13.38 7.85 6.45
CA VAL A 226 12.57 7.60 7.66
C VAL A 226 13.08 6.41 8.47
N TYR A 227 13.77 5.47 7.83
CA TYR A 227 14.38 4.30 8.49
C TYR A 227 15.78 4.57 9.05
N ALA A 228 16.35 5.76 8.88
CA ALA A 228 17.70 6.10 9.37
C ALA A 228 17.88 5.80 10.87
N PHE A 229 16.84 6.07 11.68
CA PHE A 229 16.82 5.79 13.12
C PHE A 229 17.02 4.29 13.43
N VAL A 230 16.32 3.39 12.73
CA VAL A 230 16.43 1.93 12.98
C VAL A 230 17.63 1.29 12.29
N LYS A 231 18.07 1.84 11.13
CA LYS A 231 19.34 1.51 10.49
C LYS A 231 20.52 1.83 11.43
N ALA A 232 20.51 2.99 12.07
CA ALA A 232 21.55 3.39 13.04
C ALA A 232 21.58 2.53 14.33
N GLN A 233 20.46 1.90 14.71
CA GLN A 233 20.43 0.92 15.82
C GLN A 233 20.93 -0.48 15.42
N GLY A 234 21.22 -0.76 14.14
CA GLY A 234 21.53 -2.12 13.67
C GLY A 234 20.30 -3.04 13.59
N ARG A 235 19.09 -2.47 13.53
CA ARG A 235 17.80 -3.16 13.67
C ARG A 235 17.01 -3.27 12.38
N PHE A 236 17.61 -2.84 11.27
CA PHE A 236 16.99 -2.86 9.95
C PHE A 236 17.32 -4.15 9.21
N ILE A 237 16.30 -4.78 8.63
CA ILE A 237 16.38 -5.99 7.82
C ILE A 237 16.03 -5.58 6.38
N PRO A 238 17.03 -5.42 5.49
CA PRO A 238 16.75 -5.10 4.10
C PRO A 238 16.05 -6.28 3.41
N THR A 239 14.99 -5.96 2.68
CA THR A 239 14.28 -6.86 1.77
C THR A 239 14.48 -6.40 0.32
N ARG A 240 14.12 -7.25 -0.64
CA ARG A 240 14.23 -6.92 -2.07
C ARG A 240 12.86 -6.75 -2.70
N ARG A 241 12.73 -5.69 -3.50
CA ARG A 241 11.57 -5.44 -4.38
C ARG A 241 11.51 -6.53 -5.46
N THR A 242 10.31 -6.76 -5.99
CA THR A 242 10.08 -7.72 -7.10
C THR A 242 9.91 -6.94 -8.39
N ASN A 243 10.64 -7.28 -9.46
CA ASN A 243 10.69 -6.43 -10.65
C ASN A 243 9.38 -6.53 -11.46
N GLY A 244 9.00 -5.43 -12.12
CA GLY A 244 7.83 -5.39 -12.98
C GLY A 244 6.50 -5.60 -12.26
N ILE A 245 6.40 -5.22 -10.98
CA ILE A 245 5.13 -5.07 -10.26
C ILE A 245 5.24 -4.01 -9.15
N SER A 246 4.36 -3.02 -9.21
CA SER A 246 4.19 -1.96 -8.22
C SER A 246 2.77 -1.38 -8.34
N THR A 247 2.39 -0.46 -7.44
CA THR A 247 1.05 0.15 -7.48
C THR A 247 0.86 1.00 -8.74
N SER A 248 1.86 1.84 -9.08
CA SER A 248 1.84 2.64 -10.31
C SER A 248 1.88 1.78 -11.57
N ASP A 249 2.57 0.64 -11.52
CA ASP A 249 2.67 -0.27 -12.66
C ASP A 249 1.32 -0.97 -12.93
N LEU A 250 0.55 -1.31 -11.88
CA LEU A 250 -0.85 -1.76 -12.02
C LEU A 250 -1.76 -0.64 -12.54
N LEU A 251 -1.67 0.57 -11.97
CA LEU A 251 -2.42 1.74 -12.44
C LEU A 251 -2.13 2.05 -13.93
N ALA A 252 -0.87 1.99 -14.35
CA ALA A 252 -0.47 2.19 -15.74
C ALA A 252 -1.04 1.11 -16.67
N ARG A 253 -1.16 -0.15 -16.23
CA ARG A 253 -1.81 -1.24 -17.00
C ARG A 253 -3.31 -1.00 -17.12
N ILE A 254 -3.98 -0.66 -16.02
CA ILE A 254 -5.41 -0.31 -15.98
C ILE A 254 -5.69 0.85 -16.93
N LEU A 255 -4.94 1.95 -16.83
CA LEU A 255 -5.10 3.13 -17.67
C LEU A 255 -4.79 2.87 -19.16
N LYS A 256 -3.88 1.96 -19.49
CA LYS A 256 -3.63 1.53 -20.89
C LYS A 256 -4.80 0.72 -21.46
N GLN A 257 -5.39 -0.19 -20.68
CA GLN A 257 -6.56 -0.96 -21.10
C GLN A 257 -7.82 -0.08 -21.21
N TYR A 258 -8.02 0.83 -20.26
CA TYR A 258 -9.05 1.87 -20.29
C TYR A 258 -8.96 2.73 -21.56
N LYS A 259 -7.78 3.33 -21.83
CA LYS A 259 -7.57 4.20 -23.01
C LYS A 259 -7.68 3.49 -24.37
N SER A 260 -7.80 2.16 -24.39
CA SER A 260 -8.05 1.35 -25.59
C SER A 260 -9.46 0.74 -25.63
N GLY A 261 -10.37 1.18 -24.76
CA GLY A 261 -11.79 0.76 -24.74
C GLY A 261 -12.03 -0.68 -24.29
N GLN A 262 -11.01 -1.38 -23.77
CA GLN A 262 -11.13 -2.77 -23.35
C GLN A 262 -12.11 -2.95 -22.17
N PHE A 263 -12.29 -1.90 -21.36
CA PHE A 263 -13.21 -1.90 -20.23
C PHE A 263 -14.62 -1.39 -20.55
N ASP A 264 -14.86 -0.76 -21.69
CA ASP A 264 -16.16 -0.10 -22.00
C ASP A 264 -17.35 -1.08 -21.86
N LYS A 265 -17.19 -2.33 -22.33
CA LYS A 265 -18.20 -3.39 -22.15
C LYS A 265 -18.45 -3.76 -20.69
N LYS A 266 -17.42 -3.73 -19.84
CA LYS A 266 -17.54 -3.99 -18.40
C LYS A 266 -18.17 -2.79 -17.68
N LEU A 267 -17.79 -1.58 -18.08
CA LEU A 267 -18.29 -0.32 -17.51
C LEU A 267 -19.79 -0.14 -17.79
N VAL A 268 -20.25 -0.41 -19.02
CA VAL A 268 -21.70 -0.48 -19.33
C VAL A 268 -22.40 -1.53 -18.45
N LYS A 269 -21.84 -2.75 -18.33
CA LYS A 269 -22.42 -3.84 -17.53
C LYS A 269 -22.54 -3.55 -16.01
N ILE A 270 -21.75 -2.61 -15.47
CA ILE A 270 -21.85 -2.20 -14.06
C ILE A 270 -22.56 -0.84 -13.88
N ASN A 271 -23.31 -0.39 -14.88
CA ASN A 271 -24.00 0.90 -14.89
C ASN A 271 -23.06 2.11 -14.63
N GLN A 272 -21.91 2.09 -15.32
CA GLN A 272 -20.87 3.13 -15.31
C GLN A 272 -20.52 3.55 -16.75
N SER A 273 -21.54 3.73 -17.60
CA SER A 273 -21.37 4.02 -19.04
C SER A 273 -20.75 5.41 -19.30
N GLU A 274 -20.93 6.35 -18.38
CA GLU A 274 -20.29 7.67 -18.35
C GLU A 274 -18.76 7.58 -18.29
N LEU A 275 -18.21 6.48 -17.76
CA LEU A 275 -16.77 6.21 -17.70
C LEU A 275 -16.21 5.50 -18.94
N CYS A 276 -17.01 5.23 -19.99
CA CYS A 276 -16.48 4.57 -21.18
C CYS A 276 -15.47 5.45 -21.94
N SER A 277 -14.45 4.81 -22.53
CA SER A 277 -13.27 5.46 -23.11
C SER A 277 -13.55 6.49 -24.22
N ASN A 278 -14.75 6.42 -24.83
CA ASN A 278 -15.20 7.27 -25.93
C ASN A 278 -16.35 8.23 -25.56
N SER A 279 -16.76 8.32 -24.29
CA SER A 279 -17.96 9.08 -23.86
C SER A 279 -17.88 10.61 -23.99
N ASN A 280 -16.85 11.16 -24.64
CA ASN A 280 -16.75 12.56 -25.09
C ASN A 280 -15.73 12.68 -26.26
N ARG A 281 -16.14 12.33 -27.48
CA ARG A 281 -15.46 12.66 -28.75
C ARG A 281 -16.47 13.00 -29.84
#